data_AF-A0A438DU18-F1
#
_entry.id   AF-A0A438DU18-F1
#
_cell.length_a   1.000
_cell.length_b   1.000
_cell.length_c   1.000
_cell.angle_alpha   90.00
_cell.angle_beta   90.00
_cell.angle_gamma   90.00
#
_symmetry.space_group_name_H-M   'P 1'
#
loop_
_entity.id
_entity.type
_entity.pdbx_description
1 polymer ?
#
loop_
_entity_poly.entity_id
_entity_poly.type
_entity_poly.pdbx_seq_one_letter_code
_entity_poly.pdbx_strand_id
1 'polypeptide(L)'
;MRGYGDNGPGPEVRVNASFIKYQSWLSGNWECDMAIYAVVKCTSIPIGCSNILQMLIVMRYHIIVLAGEYIVLILGIEYFPADLWLLTLELSYWDLPEVFNRNLVQMLTGCSYLEPVLEQDVIRFIHELRVNRNILDTAEFGIPFSPAPPGFKLQSLSLVLVIISDELISSITDSLPFLIELHLEDRPSKEPSPFHDLTNSGLQSLRFCRHLTDISLIRSRHNLPVYFKRINDMGMFLLSEGCRLLESVRLGGFCRVSDAGFASILHSCWHLKKFEVRNALLLSDLAFHDLTGAPCSLVEVKLSSCNLITSETVHKMASSRRLEVLDLFGCKSIADSSLSSITCLNKLTTLNLGGADVTDRGLSVLSQGYSPISHLCLRGCKRVTDKGVSLLFHGCGVISKTLTALDLGHMPGISDKAILTIAAVGTGITELCIRYCFYVTDSSVEALATKRRLQDGRKPLRKLDLFHCTGLSIKSLESLKRPFFQALKWIGLGRTCLSGKGNEICNERPWLTLCLDGCEMGCHDGWHFHRPETRDH
;
A
#
# COMPACT_ATOMS: atom_id res chain seq x y z
N MET A 1 6.07 28.16 -25.13
CA MET A 1 5.83 28.14 -23.67
C MET A 1 4.41 27.65 -23.38
N ARG A 2 4.23 26.35 -23.12
CA ARG A 2 3.02 25.80 -22.49
C ARG A 2 3.50 24.70 -21.54
N GLY A 3 3.12 24.81 -20.28
CA GLY A 3 3.63 24.04 -19.16
C GLY A 3 3.24 22.56 -19.24
N TYR A 4 4.20 21.71 -18.93
CA TYR A 4 3.99 20.30 -18.63
C TYR A 4 3.30 20.20 -17.27
N GLY A 5 2.06 19.71 -17.26
CA GLY A 5 1.37 19.29 -16.04
C GLY A 5 2.02 18.00 -15.52
N ASP A 6 2.59 18.10 -14.33
CA ASP A 6 3.22 17.02 -13.58
C ASP A 6 2.12 16.08 -13.06
N ASN A 7 1.75 15.06 -13.84
CA ASN A 7 0.90 13.98 -13.37
C ASN A 7 1.75 13.07 -12.48
N GLY A 8 1.78 13.38 -11.18
CA GLY A 8 2.39 12.53 -10.16
C GLY A 8 1.79 11.11 -10.14
N PRO A 9 2.47 10.15 -9.50
CA PRO A 9 1.95 8.80 -9.34
C PRO A 9 0.60 8.86 -8.63
N GLY A 10 -0.34 8.04 -9.08
CA GLY A 10 -1.66 7.95 -8.48
C GLY A 10 -1.55 7.68 -6.96
N PRO A 11 -2.38 8.34 -6.13
CA PRO A 11 -2.39 8.07 -4.70
C PRO A 11 -2.82 6.62 -4.44
N GLU A 12 -2.21 5.97 -3.46
CA GLU A 12 -2.75 4.74 -2.87
C GLU A 12 -4.22 4.99 -2.50
N VAL A 13 -5.14 4.31 -3.19
CA VAL A 13 -6.55 4.31 -2.83
C VAL A 13 -6.66 3.44 -1.58
N ARG A 14 -6.94 4.05 -0.42
CA ARG A 14 -7.20 3.35 0.85
C ARG A 14 -8.64 3.55 1.29
N VAL A 15 -9.23 2.53 1.88
CA VAL A 15 -10.67 2.37 2.12
C VAL A 15 -11.15 3.01 3.41
N ASN A 16 -12.37 3.57 3.39
CA ASN A 16 -13.22 3.77 4.56
C ASN A 16 -13.76 2.46 5.13
N ALA A 17 -12.88 1.62 5.68
CA ALA A 17 -13.28 0.39 6.35
C ALA A 17 -12.57 0.27 7.68
N SER A 18 -13.39 0.13 8.72
CA SER A 18 -12.87 0.15 10.07
C SER A 18 -12.69 -1.26 10.61
N PHE A 19 -11.50 -1.84 10.52
CA PHE A 19 -11.27 -3.25 10.86
C PHE A 19 -11.08 -3.46 12.37
N ILE A 20 -11.95 -4.26 12.96
CA ILE A 20 -11.88 -4.72 14.35
C ILE A 20 -11.54 -6.22 14.33
N LYS A 21 -10.36 -6.59 14.85
CA LYS A 21 -10.03 -8.01 15.11
C LYS A 21 -10.39 -8.36 16.55
N TYR A 22 -11.08 -9.48 16.72
CA TYR A 22 -11.34 -10.10 18.02
C TYR A 22 -10.77 -11.53 18.07
N GLN A 23 -10.27 -11.93 19.24
CA GLN A 23 -9.81 -13.29 19.53
C GLN A 23 -10.58 -13.78 20.77
N SER A 24 -11.36 -14.86 20.62
CA SER A 24 -12.15 -15.45 21.71
C SER A 24 -11.45 -16.69 22.26
N TRP A 25 -11.48 -16.88 23.58
CA TRP A 25 -11.19 -18.16 24.23
C TRP A 25 -12.54 -18.72 24.69
N LEU A 26 -13.14 -19.64 23.95
CA LEU A 26 -14.30 -20.39 24.38
C LEU A 26 -13.99 -21.88 24.38
N SER A 27 -14.06 -22.46 25.58
CA SER A 27 -13.87 -23.87 25.86
C SER A 27 -15.01 -24.69 25.25
N GLY A 28 -14.68 -25.55 24.28
CA GLY A 28 -15.47 -26.73 23.94
C GLY A 28 -16.54 -26.52 22.87
N ASN A 29 -16.23 -27.04 21.68
CA ASN A 29 -17.08 -27.35 20.52
C ASN A 29 -17.30 -26.23 19.47
N TRP A 30 -16.86 -26.57 18.25
CA TRP A 30 -16.89 -25.82 16.97
C TRP A 30 -16.10 -24.51 17.04
N GLU A 31 -14.78 -24.67 17.00
CA GLU A 31 -13.77 -23.61 17.09
C GLU A 31 -13.87 -22.65 15.89
N CYS A 32 -14.12 -21.36 16.13
CA CYS A 32 -13.95 -20.25 15.17
C CYS A 32 -13.21 -19.11 15.89
N ASP A 33 -11.98 -18.81 15.47
CA ASP A 33 -11.04 -18.01 16.27
C ASP A 33 -10.95 -16.51 15.91
N MET A 34 -11.59 -16.03 14.83
CA MET A 34 -11.40 -14.63 14.39
C MET A 34 -12.65 -14.03 13.73
N ALA A 35 -13.19 -12.98 14.36
CA ALA A 35 -14.23 -12.12 13.78
C ALA A 35 -13.61 -10.79 13.33
N ILE A 36 -13.94 -10.35 12.11
CA ILE A 36 -13.56 -9.05 11.55
C ILE A 36 -14.81 -8.19 11.43
N TYR A 37 -14.80 -7.01 12.05
CA TYR A 37 -15.87 -6.04 11.87
C TYR A 37 -15.38 -4.91 10.99
N ALA A 38 -16.23 -4.41 10.10
CA ALA A 38 -15.97 -3.24 9.27
C ALA A 38 -17.05 -2.18 9.52
N VAL A 39 -16.67 -1.00 10.02
CA VAL A 39 -17.58 0.16 10.07
C VAL A 39 -17.46 0.95 8.78
N VAL A 40 -18.60 1.16 8.13
CA VAL A 40 -18.69 1.78 6.79
C VAL A 40 -19.83 2.81 6.77
N LYS A 41 -19.59 3.97 6.15
CA LYS A 41 -20.62 5.01 5.90
C LYS A 41 -21.02 5.02 4.43
N CYS A 42 -22.32 4.95 4.15
CA CYS A 42 -22.87 4.87 2.78
C CYS A 42 -24.06 5.83 2.63
N THR A 43 -23.99 6.75 1.65
CA THR A 43 -24.97 7.84 1.48
C THR A 43 -26.11 7.53 0.49
N SER A 44 -26.01 6.45 -0.28
CA SER A 44 -27.10 6.00 -1.17
C SER A 44 -26.95 4.54 -1.59
N ILE A 45 -28.03 3.77 -1.47
CA ILE A 45 -28.17 2.44 -2.07
C ILE A 45 -29.09 2.60 -3.27
N PRO A 46 -28.59 2.65 -4.53
CA PRO A 46 -29.46 2.68 -5.68
C PRO A 46 -30.19 1.34 -5.80
N ILE A 47 -31.53 1.37 -5.77
CA ILE A 47 -32.36 0.22 -6.12
C ILE A 47 -32.16 -0.03 -7.62
N GLY A 48 -31.25 -0.94 -7.99
CA GLY A 48 -31.00 -1.31 -9.39
C GLY A 48 -29.55 -1.51 -9.83
N CYS A 49 -28.54 -1.34 -8.96
CA CYS A 49 -27.16 -1.72 -9.30
C CYS A 49 -26.98 -3.24 -9.22
N SER A 50 -26.86 -3.88 -10.39
CA SER A 50 -26.82 -5.34 -10.54
C SER A 50 -25.50 -6.03 -10.16
N ASN A 51 -24.51 -5.33 -9.59
CA ASN A 51 -23.28 -5.96 -9.14
C ASN A 51 -22.74 -5.27 -7.87
N ILE A 52 -22.36 -6.07 -6.88
CA ILE A 52 -21.90 -5.76 -5.50
C ILE A 52 -23.02 -5.51 -4.47
N LEU A 53 -23.89 -4.50 -4.61
CA LEU A 53 -24.89 -4.25 -3.55
C LEU A 53 -26.03 -5.29 -3.52
N GLN A 54 -26.28 -6.01 -4.61
CA GLN A 54 -27.17 -7.17 -4.61
C GLN A 54 -26.64 -8.35 -3.77
N MET A 55 -25.37 -8.34 -3.36
CA MET A 55 -24.86 -9.31 -2.37
C MET A 55 -25.11 -8.88 -0.91
N LEU A 56 -25.54 -7.65 -0.67
CA LEU A 56 -25.73 -7.08 0.67
C LEU A 56 -27.18 -6.71 1.00
N ILE A 57 -28.16 -7.03 0.14
CA ILE A 57 -29.57 -6.70 0.36
C ILE A 57 -30.41 -7.97 0.54
N VAL A 58 -30.73 -8.22 1.82
CA VAL A 58 -31.89 -8.92 2.38
C VAL A 58 -31.99 -10.44 2.19
N MET A 59 -31.60 -11.18 3.25
CA MET A 59 -32.45 -12.19 3.89
C MET A 59 -32.05 -12.26 5.37
N ARG A 60 -33.04 -12.29 6.26
CA ARG A 60 -32.85 -12.62 7.67
C ARG A 60 -32.23 -14.02 7.74
N TYR A 61 -31.08 -14.13 8.41
CA TYR A 61 -30.31 -15.34 8.71
C TYR A 61 -29.41 -15.86 7.57
N HIS A 62 -28.10 -15.64 7.77
CA HIS A 62 -26.94 -16.19 7.08
C HIS A 62 -26.83 -15.94 5.56
N ILE A 63 -25.88 -15.06 5.18
CA ILE A 63 -25.43 -14.93 3.78
C ILE A 63 -24.06 -15.61 3.66
N ILE A 64 -23.99 -16.63 2.81
CA ILE A 64 -22.73 -17.21 2.34
C ILE A 64 -22.35 -16.49 1.05
N VAL A 65 -21.30 -15.67 1.12
CA VAL A 65 -20.69 -15.04 -0.05
C VAL A 65 -19.62 -15.99 -0.57
N LEU A 66 -19.89 -16.60 -1.73
CA LEU A 66 -18.87 -17.33 -2.49
C LEU A 66 -18.07 -16.31 -3.31
N ALA A 67 -16.87 -15.99 -2.84
CA ALA A 67 -15.92 -15.15 -3.55
C ALA A 67 -14.92 -16.07 -4.30
N GLY A 68 -15.34 -16.71 -5.38
CA GLY A 68 -14.53 -17.74 -6.06
C GLY A 68 -14.48 -19.05 -5.27
N GLU A 69 -13.28 -19.57 -4.97
CA GLU A 69 -13.08 -20.80 -4.16
C GLU A 69 -13.29 -20.60 -2.64
N TYR A 70 -13.64 -19.38 -2.20
CA TYR A 70 -13.67 -19.01 -0.78
C TYR A 70 -15.09 -18.76 -0.27
N ILE A 71 -15.35 -19.19 0.97
CA ILE A 71 -16.62 -19.01 1.69
C ILE A 71 -16.44 -17.90 2.73
N VAL A 72 -17.06 -16.75 2.51
CA VAL A 72 -17.18 -15.67 3.50
C VAL A 72 -18.58 -15.73 4.11
N LEU A 73 -18.64 -15.88 5.44
CA LEU A 73 -19.90 -15.84 6.18
C LEU A 73 -20.14 -14.40 6.66
N ILE A 74 -21.18 -13.76 6.12
CA ILE A 74 -21.67 -12.51 6.67
C ILE A 74 -22.64 -12.89 7.79
N LEU A 75 -22.21 -12.68 9.03
CA LEU A 75 -22.99 -13.04 10.21
C LEU A 75 -24.07 -12.00 10.53
N GLY A 76 -23.84 -10.74 10.17
CA GLY A 76 -24.79 -9.68 10.45
C GLY A 76 -24.42 -8.34 9.81
N ILE A 77 -25.46 -7.58 9.49
CA ILE A 77 -25.39 -6.17 9.12
C ILE A 77 -26.23 -5.45 10.18
N GLU A 78 -25.58 -4.67 11.03
CA GLU A 78 -26.26 -3.88 12.05
C GLU A 78 -26.31 -2.42 11.60
N TYR A 79 -27.52 -1.85 11.61
CA TYR A 79 -27.76 -0.44 11.35
C TYR A 79 -27.57 0.35 12.64
N PHE A 80 -26.64 1.31 12.61
CA PHE A 80 -26.45 2.27 13.68
C PHE A 80 -27.15 3.60 13.31
N PRO A 81 -27.61 4.39 14.30
CA PRO A 81 -28.09 5.73 14.03
C PRO A 81 -26.99 6.55 13.34
N ALA A 82 -27.35 7.34 12.32
CA ALA A 82 -26.44 8.19 11.49
C ALA A 82 -25.77 7.53 10.26
N ASP A 83 -26.47 6.62 9.58
CA ASP A 83 -26.05 6.01 8.30
C ASP A 83 -24.77 5.17 8.37
N LEU A 84 -24.43 4.71 9.57
CA LEU A 84 -23.33 3.80 9.84
C LEU A 84 -23.79 2.36 9.82
N TRP A 85 -22.99 1.53 9.18
CA TRP A 85 -23.23 0.10 9.07
C TRP A 85 -22.04 -0.65 9.65
N LEU A 86 -22.32 -1.55 10.61
CA LEU A 86 -21.34 -2.51 11.10
C LEU A 86 -21.53 -3.81 10.32
N LEU A 87 -20.51 -4.15 9.53
CA LEU A 87 -20.46 -5.41 8.81
C LEU A 87 -19.63 -6.40 9.63
N THR A 88 -20.25 -7.49 10.08
CA THR A 88 -19.53 -8.58 10.77
C THR A 88 -19.22 -9.70 9.80
N LEU A 89 -17.93 -9.98 9.62
CA LEU A 89 -17.40 -10.98 8.71
C LEU A 89 -16.71 -12.09 9.51
N GLU A 90 -17.10 -13.33 9.25
CA GLU A 90 -16.47 -14.52 9.83
C GLU A 90 -15.70 -15.29 8.74
N LEU A 91 -14.48 -15.69 9.10
CA LEU A 91 -13.56 -16.42 8.25
C LEU A 91 -13.77 -17.92 8.38
N SER A 92 -13.97 -18.63 7.26
CA SER A 92 -13.97 -20.09 7.24
C SER A 92 -12.58 -20.63 6.89
N TYR A 93 -11.89 -21.17 7.91
CA TYR A 93 -10.73 -22.10 7.99
C TYR A 93 -9.60 -22.23 6.94
N TRP A 94 -9.57 -21.50 5.82
CA TRP A 94 -8.58 -21.79 4.77
C TRP A 94 -7.60 -20.66 4.42
N ASP A 95 -7.72 -19.47 5.02
CA ASP A 95 -6.89 -18.31 4.66
C ASP A 95 -6.05 -17.71 5.81
N LEU A 96 -4.87 -17.18 5.45
CA LEU A 96 -4.07 -16.29 6.29
C LEU A 96 -4.81 -14.94 6.46
N PRO A 97 -5.02 -14.43 7.69
CA PRO A 97 -5.75 -13.18 7.96
C PRO A 97 -5.25 -11.95 7.18
N GLU A 98 -3.96 -11.91 6.82
CA GLU A 98 -3.37 -10.82 6.04
C GLU A 98 -3.87 -10.77 4.60
N VAL A 99 -4.08 -11.93 3.98
CA VAL A 99 -4.58 -12.03 2.59
C VAL A 99 -6.03 -11.59 2.54
N PHE A 100 -6.85 -12.03 3.50
CA PHE A 100 -8.24 -11.58 3.62
C PHE A 100 -8.33 -10.08 3.89
N ASN A 101 -7.57 -9.53 4.84
CA ASN A 101 -7.57 -8.08 5.10
C ASN A 101 -7.15 -7.29 3.86
N ARG A 102 -6.11 -7.73 3.14
CA ARG A 102 -5.71 -7.11 1.88
C ARG A 102 -6.82 -7.16 0.83
N ASN A 103 -7.48 -8.30 0.66
CA ASN A 103 -8.55 -8.49 -0.31
C ASN A 103 -9.81 -7.69 0.05
N LEU A 104 -10.18 -7.63 1.34
CA LEU A 104 -11.31 -6.87 1.85
C LEU A 104 -11.08 -5.37 1.72
N VAL A 105 -9.86 -4.89 2.02
CA VAL A 105 -9.42 -3.53 1.72
C VAL A 105 -9.57 -3.28 0.21
N GLN A 106 -9.03 -4.13 -0.65
CA GLN A 106 -9.17 -3.95 -2.09
C GLN A 106 -10.65 -3.94 -2.56
N MET A 107 -11.50 -4.83 -2.04
CA MET A 107 -12.94 -4.88 -2.33
C MET A 107 -13.65 -3.57 -1.98
N LEU A 108 -13.45 -3.09 -0.76
CA LEU A 108 -14.09 -1.88 -0.28
C LEU A 108 -13.49 -0.62 -0.94
N THR A 109 -12.23 -0.64 -1.42
CA THR A 109 -11.63 0.50 -2.17
C THR A 109 -12.37 0.76 -3.49
N GLY A 110 -12.95 -0.27 -4.09
CA GLY A 110 -13.71 -0.16 -5.33
C GLY A 110 -15.09 0.48 -5.17
N CYS A 111 -15.56 0.65 -3.94
CA CYS A 111 -16.89 1.17 -3.66
C CYS A 111 -16.87 2.71 -3.62
N SER A 112 -17.28 3.35 -4.71
CA SER A 112 -17.35 4.82 -4.84
C SER A 112 -18.34 5.49 -3.89
N TYR A 113 -19.20 4.71 -3.22
CA TYR A 113 -20.20 5.18 -2.26
C TYR A 113 -19.68 5.27 -0.82
N LEU A 114 -18.43 4.84 -0.57
CA LEU A 114 -17.86 4.86 0.78
C LEU A 114 -17.21 6.21 1.08
N GLU A 115 -17.76 6.91 2.06
CA GLU A 115 -17.27 8.21 2.50
C GLU A 115 -16.49 8.12 3.82
N PRO A 116 -15.52 9.03 4.06
CA PRO A 116 -14.84 9.10 5.34
C PRO A 116 -15.84 9.27 6.47
N VAL A 117 -15.64 8.52 7.54
CA VAL A 117 -16.56 8.55 8.68
C VAL A 117 -16.40 9.88 9.41
N LEU A 118 -17.50 10.45 9.89
CA LEU A 118 -17.45 11.63 10.73
C LEU A 118 -16.88 11.24 12.10
N GLU A 119 -15.99 12.09 12.61
CA GLU A 119 -15.36 11.90 13.92
C GLU A 119 -16.38 11.67 15.05
N GLN A 120 -17.44 12.48 15.11
CA GLN A 120 -18.47 12.37 16.16
C GLN A 120 -19.24 11.05 16.11
N ASP A 121 -19.40 10.46 14.92
CA ASP A 121 -20.06 9.16 14.77
C ASP A 121 -19.15 8.05 15.34
N VAL A 122 -17.84 8.15 15.10
CA VAL A 122 -16.83 7.23 15.63
C VAL A 122 -16.70 7.35 17.15
N ILE A 123 -16.65 8.57 17.70
CA ILE A 123 -16.58 8.77 19.15
C ILE A 123 -17.78 8.14 19.84
N ARG A 124 -18.99 8.34 19.30
CA ARG A 124 -20.22 7.70 19.81
C ARG A 124 -20.11 6.18 19.79
N PHE A 125 -19.70 5.61 18.66
CA PHE A 125 -19.51 4.16 18.53
C PHE A 125 -18.48 3.61 19.54
N ILE A 126 -17.34 4.28 19.72
CA ILE A 126 -16.31 3.87 20.67
C ILE A 126 -16.81 3.94 22.12
N HIS A 127 -17.60 4.96 22.46
CA HIS A 127 -18.24 5.04 23.77
C HIS A 127 -19.28 3.94 23.98
N GLU A 128 -20.06 3.58 22.96
CA GLU A 128 -20.99 2.44 23.04
C GLU A 128 -20.24 1.12 23.28
N LEU A 129 -19.09 0.91 22.63
CA LEU A 129 -18.21 -0.24 22.91
C LEU A 129 -17.73 -0.28 24.37
N ARG A 130 -17.52 0.88 24.99
CA ARG A 130 -17.16 1.01 26.41
C ARG A 130 -18.36 0.73 27.32
N VAL A 131 -19.53 1.28 27.00
CA VAL A 131 -20.75 1.20 27.83
C VAL A 131 -21.38 -0.20 27.78
N ASN A 132 -21.33 -0.91 26.65
CA ASN A 132 -21.78 -2.30 26.55
C ASN A 132 -20.92 -3.30 27.33
N ARG A 133 -19.80 -2.87 27.95
CA ARG A 133 -19.13 -3.65 29.01
C ARG A 133 -19.87 -3.59 30.35
N ASN A 134 -20.75 -2.60 30.56
CA ASN A 134 -21.38 -2.29 31.85
C ASN A 134 -22.92 -2.41 31.85
N ILE A 135 -23.60 -2.49 30.69
CA ILE A 135 -25.06 -2.73 30.65
C ILE A 135 -25.31 -4.24 30.76
N LEU A 136 -25.24 -4.76 31.98
CA LEU A 136 -25.79 -6.07 32.32
C LEU A 136 -26.99 -6.01 33.25
N ASP A 137 -27.36 -4.83 33.77
CA ASP A 137 -28.53 -4.70 34.62
C ASP A 137 -29.42 -3.57 34.12
N THR A 138 -30.59 -3.97 33.60
CA THR A 138 -31.78 -3.14 33.30
C THR A 138 -31.76 -2.31 32.01
N ALA A 139 -32.48 -2.78 30.99
CA ALA A 139 -33.70 -2.12 30.50
C ALA A 139 -34.23 -2.79 29.22
N GLU A 140 -35.54 -2.97 29.22
CA GLU A 140 -36.39 -3.41 28.11
C GLU A 140 -36.35 -2.41 26.94
N PHE A 141 -35.59 -2.70 25.89
CA PHE A 141 -35.88 -2.17 24.55
C PHE A 141 -35.70 -3.29 23.54
N GLY A 142 -36.80 -3.64 22.87
CA GLY A 142 -37.00 -4.86 22.07
C GLY A 142 -36.26 -4.91 20.74
N ILE A 143 -34.92 -4.88 20.78
CA ILE A 143 -34.05 -5.44 19.74
C ILE A 143 -32.91 -6.15 20.48
N PRO A 144 -32.82 -7.49 20.44
CA PRO A 144 -31.72 -8.19 21.10
C PRO A 144 -30.45 -7.94 20.27
N PHE A 145 -29.61 -7.00 20.71
CA PHE A 145 -28.18 -7.12 20.48
C PHE A 145 -27.76 -8.50 20.99
N SER A 146 -26.98 -9.26 20.21
CA SER A 146 -26.20 -10.31 20.84
C SER A 146 -25.22 -9.60 21.77
N PRO A 147 -25.27 -9.81 23.10
CA PRO A 147 -24.31 -9.18 23.99
C PRO A 147 -22.90 -9.52 23.50
N ALA A 148 -22.01 -8.52 23.48
CA ALA A 148 -20.60 -8.79 23.22
C ALA A 148 -20.15 -9.87 24.23
N PRO A 149 -19.53 -10.98 23.76
CA PRO A 149 -19.19 -12.07 24.65
C PRO A 149 -18.32 -11.54 25.81
N PRO A 150 -18.53 -12.03 27.05
CA PRO A 150 -17.74 -11.61 28.19
C PRO A 150 -16.26 -11.86 27.88
N GLY A 151 -15.47 -10.77 27.84
CA GLY A 151 -14.07 -10.82 27.41
C GLY A 151 -13.74 -10.14 26.08
N PHE A 152 -14.69 -9.45 25.43
CA PHE A 152 -14.42 -8.69 24.20
C PHE A 152 -13.30 -7.63 24.37
N LYS A 153 -12.13 -7.92 23.79
CA LYS A 153 -10.95 -7.06 23.78
C LYS A 153 -10.61 -6.71 22.34
N LEU A 154 -10.94 -5.48 21.94
CA LEU A 154 -10.51 -4.93 20.66
C LEU A 154 -8.98 -4.80 20.63
N GLN A 155 -8.33 -5.47 19.69
CA GLN A 155 -6.88 -5.42 19.53
C GLN A 155 -6.42 -4.61 18.33
N SER A 156 -7.24 -4.47 17.29
CA SER A 156 -6.90 -3.71 16.08
C SER A 156 -8.01 -2.72 15.77
N LEU A 157 -7.65 -1.48 15.48
CA LEU A 157 -8.56 -0.44 15.00
C LEU A 157 -7.92 0.27 13.81
N SER A 158 -8.52 0.11 12.63
CA SER A 158 -8.20 0.93 11.45
C SER A 158 -9.36 1.88 11.19
N LEU A 159 -9.12 3.12 10.78
CA LEU A 159 -10.16 4.11 10.46
C LEU A 159 -9.68 5.05 9.35
N VAL A 160 -10.59 5.41 8.44
CA VAL A 160 -10.41 6.55 7.53
C VAL A 160 -11.49 7.58 7.81
N LEU A 161 -11.03 8.79 8.13
CA LEU A 161 -11.81 9.82 8.81
C LEU A 161 -11.80 11.11 8.01
N VAL A 162 -12.77 11.98 8.30
CA VAL A 162 -12.69 13.37 7.83
C VAL A 162 -11.53 14.11 8.53
N ILE A 163 -11.31 13.81 9.80
CA ILE A 163 -10.32 14.48 10.65
C ILE A 163 -9.89 13.59 11.81
N ILE A 164 -8.62 13.69 12.20
CA ILE A 164 -8.07 13.14 13.44
C ILE A 164 -7.84 14.32 14.40
N SER A 165 -8.47 14.29 15.58
CA SER A 165 -8.30 15.30 16.63
C SER A 165 -7.88 14.67 17.97
N ASP A 166 -7.51 15.53 18.93
CA ASP A 166 -7.21 15.10 20.30
C ASP A 166 -8.39 14.41 20.99
N GLU A 167 -9.62 14.83 20.70
CA GLU A 167 -10.84 14.26 21.28
C GLU A 167 -11.03 12.81 20.83
N LEU A 168 -10.82 12.53 19.54
CA LEU A 168 -10.86 11.18 18.99
C LEU A 168 -9.82 10.27 19.64
N ILE A 169 -8.55 10.70 19.69
CA ILE A 169 -7.48 9.87 20.27
C ILE A 169 -7.74 9.63 21.76
N SER A 170 -8.20 10.64 22.49
CA SER A 170 -8.55 10.50 23.91
C SER A 170 -9.70 9.50 24.09
N SER A 171 -10.75 9.59 23.26
CA SER A 171 -11.88 8.66 23.29
C SER A 171 -11.46 7.21 22.99
N ILE A 172 -10.57 7.01 22.01
CA ILE A 172 -9.97 5.70 21.68
C ILE A 172 -9.20 5.16 22.89
N THR A 173 -8.28 5.95 23.43
CA THR A 173 -7.37 5.52 24.50
C THR A 173 -8.10 5.23 25.81
N ASP A 174 -9.14 6.01 26.13
CA ASP A 174 -9.99 5.80 27.32
C ASP A 174 -10.88 4.56 27.23
N SER A 175 -11.30 4.21 26.01
CA SER A 175 -12.27 3.13 25.78
C SER A 175 -11.60 1.81 25.41
N LEU A 176 -10.41 1.86 24.80
CA LEU A 176 -9.72 0.74 24.16
C LEU A 176 -8.26 0.60 24.64
N PRO A 177 -8.00 0.39 25.95
CA PRO A 177 -6.63 0.36 26.50
C PRO A 177 -5.80 -0.86 26.08
N PHE A 178 -6.43 -1.90 25.53
CA PHE A 178 -5.80 -3.16 25.10
C PHE A 178 -5.45 -3.19 23.60
N LEU A 179 -5.48 -2.03 22.94
CA LEU A 179 -5.21 -1.92 21.52
C LEU A 179 -3.74 -2.26 21.23
N ILE A 180 -3.54 -3.10 20.21
CA ILE A 180 -2.25 -3.56 19.68
C ILE A 180 -1.94 -2.84 18.36
N GLU A 181 -2.94 -2.68 17.49
CA GLU A 181 -2.82 -2.00 16.20
C GLU A 181 -3.77 -0.78 16.13
N LEU A 182 -3.23 0.41 15.84
CA LEU A 182 -4.02 1.64 15.63
C LEU A 182 -3.64 2.32 14.32
N HIS A 183 -4.52 2.25 13.32
CA HIS A 183 -4.31 2.88 12.02
C HIS A 183 -5.36 3.93 11.74
N LEU A 184 -4.99 5.20 11.77
CA LEU A 184 -5.86 6.31 11.43
C LEU A 184 -5.32 7.03 10.20
N GLU A 185 -6.22 7.31 9.27
CA GLU A 185 -5.96 8.20 8.13
C GLU A 185 -7.06 9.25 8.08
N ASP A 186 -6.71 10.54 8.05
CA ASP A 186 -7.68 11.58 7.72
C ASP A 186 -7.50 12.16 6.32
N ARG A 187 -8.64 12.52 5.72
CA ARG A 187 -8.76 13.13 4.38
C ARG A 187 -9.57 14.41 4.43
N PRO A 188 -9.04 15.46 5.06
CA PRO A 188 -9.81 16.67 5.29
C PRO A 188 -10.09 17.41 3.97
N SER A 189 -11.36 17.75 3.72
CA SER A 189 -11.81 18.47 2.51
C SER A 189 -11.40 19.95 2.50
N LYS A 190 -11.07 20.51 3.67
CA LYS A 190 -10.56 21.86 3.90
C LYS A 190 -9.48 21.79 4.97
N GLU A 191 -8.73 22.86 5.19
CA GLU A 191 -7.78 22.88 6.29
C GLU A 191 -8.51 22.71 7.64
N PRO A 192 -8.10 21.75 8.50
CA PRO A 192 -8.62 21.60 9.85
C PRO A 192 -8.64 22.90 10.65
N SER A 193 -9.73 23.14 11.39
CA SER A 193 -9.76 24.24 12.35
C SER A 193 -8.73 23.98 13.45
N PRO A 194 -8.01 25.00 13.97
CA PRO A 194 -7.01 24.78 15.01
C PRO A 194 -7.57 24.08 16.25
N PHE A 195 -8.85 24.32 16.59
CA PHE A 195 -9.49 23.76 17.77
C PHE A 195 -9.87 22.28 17.66
N HIS A 196 -9.91 21.74 16.44
CA HIS A 196 -10.30 20.35 16.16
C HIS A 196 -9.20 19.64 15.36
N ASP A 197 -7.94 19.88 15.68
CA ASP A 197 -6.79 19.25 15.03
C ASP A 197 -5.93 18.53 16.06
N LEU A 198 -5.29 17.43 15.65
CA LEU A 198 -4.39 16.65 16.48
C LEU A 198 -3.18 17.47 16.93
N THR A 199 -2.88 17.40 18.22
CA THR A 199 -1.76 18.08 18.87
C THR A 199 -0.83 17.09 19.57
N ASN A 200 0.26 17.62 20.14
CA ASN A 200 1.12 16.86 21.04
C ASN A 200 0.35 16.23 22.22
N SER A 201 -0.71 16.87 22.73
CA SER A 201 -1.53 16.34 23.82
C SER A 201 -2.33 15.11 23.38
N GLY A 202 -2.88 15.13 22.17
CA GLY A 202 -3.52 13.95 21.57
C GLY A 202 -2.54 12.80 21.43
N LEU A 203 -1.34 13.04 20.89
CA LEU A 203 -0.30 11.99 20.82
C LEU A 203 0.11 11.48 22.21
N GLN A 204 0.17 12.36 23.22
CA GLN A 204 0.51 11.97 24.58
C GLN A 204 -0.49 10.97 25.18
N SER A 205 -1.78 11.08 24.84
CA SER A 205 -2.82 10.19 25.36
C SER A 205 -2.60 8.73 24.93
N LEU A 206 -1.88 8.47 23.84
CA LEU A 206 -1.55 7.11 23.38
C LEU A 206 -0.74 6.30 24.39
N ARG A 207 -0.06 6.95 25.34
CA ARG A 207 0.63 6.27 26.46
C ARG A 207 -0.27 5.36 27.29
N PHE A 208 -1.59 5.53 27.21
CA PHE A 208 -2.55 4.68 27.91
C PHE A 208 -2.79 3.34 27.18
N CYS A 209 -2.48 3.24 25.89
CA CYS A 209 -2.49 2.00 25.10
C CYS A 209 -1.15 1.26 25.26
N ARG A 210 -0.94 0.60 26.40
CA ARG A 210 0.36 -0.01 26.77
C ARG A 210 0.77 -1.21 25.91
N HIS A 211 -0.14 -1.75 25.11
CA HIS A 211 0.08 -2.93 24.27
C HIS A 211 0.29 -2.59 22.80
N LEU A 212 0.35 -1.29 22.46
CA LEU A 212 0.44 -0.84 21.08
C LEU A 212 1.80 -1.24 20.47
N THR A 213 1.76 -2.09 19.45
CA THR A 213 2.93 -2.51 18.65
C THR A 213 2.93 -1.86 17.26
N ASP A 214 1.75 -1.49 16.76
CA ASP A 214 1.60 -0.97 15.41
C ASP A 214 0.78 0.33 15.44
N ILE A 215 1.38 1.41 14.94
CA ILE A 215 0.70 2.69 14.81
C ILE A 215 0.86 3.26 13.40
N SER A 216 -0.25 3.73 12.84
CA SER A 216 -0.28 4.50 11.60
C SER A 216 -1.10 5.76 11.81
N LEU A 217 -0.48 6.93 11.61
CA LEU A 217 -1.17 8.22 11.61
C LEU A 217 -0.83 8.94 10.31
N ILE A 218 -1.81 9.10 9.43
CA ILE A 218 -1.60 9.69 8.11
C ILE A 218 -2.62 10.81 7.90
N ARG A 219 -2.12 11.99 7.56
CA ARG A 219 -2.94 13.02 6.93
C ARG A 219 -2.63 13.07 5.45
N SER A 220 -3.66 12.87 4.62
CA SER A 220 -3.49 12.88 3.17
C SER A 220 -4.65 13.56 2.48
N ARG A 221 -4.39 14.22 1.34
CA ARG A 221 -5.43 14.83 0.51
C ARG A 221 -5.05 14.73 -0.95
N HIS A 222 -6.04 14.47 -1.79
CA HIS A 222 -5.86 14.47 -3.24
C HIS A 222 -5.44 15.86 -3.73
N ASN A 223 -4.37 15.89 -4.54
CA ASN A 223 -3.87 17.05 -5.31
C ASN A 223 -3.41 18.27 -4.50
N LEU A 224 -3.48 18.25 -3.17
CA LEU A 224 -3.02 19.36 -2.32
C LEU A 224 -2.30 18.81 -1.09
N PRO A 225 -1.12 19.36 -0.73
CA PRO A 225 -0.44 18.97 0.49
C PRO A 225 -1.21 19.46 1.73
N VAL A 226 -1.49 18.56 2.66
CA VAL A 226 -2.10 18.87 3.96
C VAL A 226 -1.28 18.18 5.05
N TYR A 227 -1.17 18.85 6.20
CA TYR A 227 -0.25 18.46 7.26
C TYR A 227 -0.89 18.58 8.65
N PHE A 228 -0.39 17.81 9.61
CA PHE A 228 -0.54 18.06 11.03
C PHE A 228 0.32 19.25 11.42
N LYS A 229 -0.31 20.43 11.58
CA LYS A 229 0.42 21.68 11.87
C LYS A 229 0.68 21.89 13.36
N ARG A 230 0.02 21.13 14.25
CA ARG A 230 0.10 21.33 15.71
C ARG A 230 0.95 20.26 16.42
N ILE A 231 1.65 19.42 15.67
CA ILE A 231 2.54 18.38 16.19
C ILE A 231 3.98 18.71 15.85
N ASN A 232 4.86 18.68 16.84
CA ASN A 232 6.30 18.89 16.68
C ASN A 232 7.10 17.76 17.37
N ASP A 233 8.41 17.93 17.51
CA ASP A 233 9.30 16.93 18.10
C ASP A 233 8.87 16.48 19.50
N MET A 234 8.27 17.37 20.31
CA MET A 234 7.74 17.01 21.62
C MET A 234 6.62 15.96 21.52
N GLY A 235 5.74 16.07 20.52
CA GLY A 235 4.69 15.08 20.30
C GLY A 235 5.24 13.70 19.94
N MET A 236 6.29 13.65 19.11
CA MET A 236 6.95 12.38 18.76
C MET A 236 7.71 11.79 19.93
N PHE A 237 8.37 12.61 20.75
CA PHE A 237 9.00 12.17 21.98
C PHE A 237 7.99 11.59 22.97
N LEU A 238 6.84 12.25 23.16
CA LEU A 238 5.76 11.74 24.02
C LEU A 238 5.18 10.42 23.51
N LEU A 239 5.04 10.27 22.19
CA LEU A 239 4.61 9.02 21.56
C LEU A 239 5.62 7.89 21.79
N SER A 240 6.90 8.14 21.51
CA SER A 240 7.96 7.13 21.59
C SER A 240 8.24 6.69 23.02
N GLU A 241 8.18 7.61 23.99
CA GLU A 241 8.30 7.28 25.41
C GLU A 241 7.06 6.58 25.97
N GLY A 242 5.87 6.90 25.47
CA GLY A 242 4.62 6.28 25.87
C GLY A 242 4.42 4.87 25.30
N CYS A 243 4.95 4.60 24.11
CA CYS A 243 4.70 3.38 23.33
C CYS A 243 6.01 2.67 22.95
N ARG A 244 6.83 2.28 23.94
CA ARG A 244 8.15 1.67 23.71
C ARG A 244 8.13 0.27 23.08
N LEU A 245 6.96 -0.37 23.02
CA LEU A 245 6.76 -1.70 22.42
C LEU A 245 6.48 -1.63 20.92
N LEU A 246 6.49 -0.44 20.31
CA LEU A 246 6.23 -0.27 18.89
C LEU A 246 7.23 -1.07 18.04
N GLU A 247 6.68 -1.96 17.22
CA GLU A 247 7.39 -2.71 16.18
C GLU A 247 7.19 -2.07 14.79
N SER A 248 6.11 -1.31 14.60
CA SER A 248 5.74 -0.71 13.32
C SER A 248 5.19 0.71 13.50
N VAL A 249 5.78 1.66 12.80
CA VAL A 249 5.37 3.07 12.82
C VAL A 249 5.21 3.59 11.40
N ARG A 250 4.03 4.11 11.08
CA ARG A 250 3.73 4.83 9.84
C ARG A 250 3.25 6.24 10.12
N LEU A 251 3.99 7.23 9.65
CA LEU A 251 3.69 8.65 9.89
C LEU A 251 3.62 9.40 8.56
N GLY A 252 2.50 10.09 8.31
CA GLY A 252 2.30 10.88 7.10
C GLY A 252 1.76 12.26 7.40
N GLY A 253 2.40 13.29 6.86
CA GLY A 253 1.91 14.67 6.95
C GLY A 253 2.38 15.45 8.19
N PHE A 254 3.49 15.08 8.82
CA PHE A 254 4.04 15.79 9.98
C PHE A 254 5.05 16.88 9.54
N CYS A 255 4.58 18.10 9.31
CA CYS A 255 5.42 19.16 8.70
C CYS A 255 6.32 19.92 9.68
N ARG A 256 6.09 19.82 10.99
CA ARG A 256 6.87 20.51 12.03
C ARG A 256 7.72 19.56 12.89
N VAL A 257 7.80 18.30 12.49
CA VAL A 257 8.66 17.29 13.12
C VAL A 257 9.98 17.27 12.37
N SER A 258 11.06 17.53 13.10
CA SER A 258 12.44 17.53 12.62
C SER A 258 13.11 16.17 12.87
N ASP A 259 14.40 16.10 12.55
CA ASP A 259 15.24 14.94 12.85
C ASP A 259 15.16 14.48 14.29
N ALA A 260 15.07 15.40 15.26
CA ALA A 260 15.01 15.05 16.68
C ALA A 260 13.75 14.24 17.03
N GLY A 261 12.59 14.62 16.47
CA GLY A 261 11.35 13.89 16.70
C GLY A 261 11.38 12.48 16.11
N PHE A 262 11.81 12.33 14.86
CA PHE A 262 11.92 11.02 14.22
C PHE A 262 13.01 10.14 14.86
N ALA A 263 14.15 10.73 15.22
CA ALA A 263 15.20 10.04 15.95
C ALA A 263 14.68 9.52 17.29
N SER A 264 13.83 10.25 18.01
CA SER A 264 13.27 9.77 19.27
C SER A 264 12.51 8.44 19.13
N ILE A 265 11.80 8.23 18.01
CA ILE A 265 11.11 6.97 17.71
C ILE A 265 12.12 5.86 17.45
N LEU A 266 13.11 6.14 16.58
CA LEU A 266 14.15 5.17 16.23
C LEU A 266 14.97 4.72 17.46
N HIS A 267 15.12 5.58 18.46
CA HIS A 267 15.89 5.31 19.68
C HIS A 267 15.07 4.66 20.79
N SER A 268 13.90 5.21 21.12
CA SER A 268 13.09 4.74 22.25
C SER A 268 12.34 3.44 21.93
N CYS A 269 11.98 3.22 20.66
CA CYS A 269 11.30 2.00 20.21
C CYS A 269 12.33 0.96 19.72
N TRP A 270 13.05 0.35 20.65
CA TRP A 270 14.14 -0.61 20.39
C TRP A 270 13.73 -1.92 19.69
N HIS A 271 12.42 -2.20 19.63
CA HIS A 271 11.85 -3.33 18.88
C HIS A 271 11.38 -2.97 17.47
N LEU A 272 11.58 -1.73 17.03
CA LEU A 272 11.07 -1.23 15.77
C LEU A 272 11.63 -2.05 14.59
N LYS A 273 10.75 -2.66 13.83
CA LYS A 273 11.04 -3.45 12.61
C LYS A 273 10.63 -2.69 11.36
N LYS A 274 9.54 -1.92 11.42
CA LYS A 274 9.00 -1.19 10.27
C LYS A 274 8.94 0.30 10.57
N PHE A 275 9.61 1.11 9.75
CA PHE A 275 9.61 2.56 9.88
C PHE A 275 9.23 3.22 8.56
N GLU A 276 8.04 3.82 8.52
CA GLU A 276 7.50 4.46 7.33
C GLU A 276 7.18 5.93 7.60
N VAL A 277 7.77 6.81 6.80
CA VAL A 277 7.54 8.25 6.88
C VAL A 277 7.23 8.81 5.49
N ARG A 278 6.16 9.61 5.40
CA ARG A 278 5.68 10.20 4.14
C ARG A 278 5.60 11.71 4.25
N ASN A 279 6.09 12.40 3.22
CA ASN A 279 6.01 13.85 3.07
C ASN A 279 6.58 14.60 4.30
N ALA A 280 7.65 14.08 4.93
CA ALA A 280 8.32 14.76 6.03
C ALA A 280 9.28 15.81 5.48
N LEU A 281 8.92 17.09 5.66
CA LEU A 281 9.62 18.23 5.06
C LEU A 281 10.95 18.55 5.76
N LEU A 282 11.08 18.17 7.04
CA LEU A 282 12.24 18.47 7.90
C LEU A 282 13.02 17.20 8.31
N LEU A 283 12.72 16.06 7.70
CA LEU A 283 13.45 14.80 7.93
C LEU A 283 14.65 14.73 6.99
N SER A 284 15.85 14.73 7.57
CA SER A 284 17.14 14.67 6.91
C SER A 284 17.97 13.46 7.37
N ASP A 285 19.21 13.35 6.89
CA ASP A 285 20.11 12.26 7.25
C ASP A 285 20.51 12.25 8.74
N LEU A 286 20.28 13.35 9.48
CA LEU A 286 20.62 13.45 10.90
C LEU A 286 19.75 12.54 11.77
N ALA A 287 18.49 12.30 11.40
CA ALA A 287 17.60 11.40 12.14
C ALA A 287 18.16 9.96 12.27
N PHE A 288 19.03 9.56 11.33
CA PHE A 288 19.56 8.21 11.23
C PHE A 288 21.02 8.07 11.71
N HIS A 289 21.64 9.14 12.24
CA HIS A 289 23.09 9.13 12.52
C HIS A 289 23.51 8.09 13.57
N ASP A 290 22.72 7.94 14.63
CA ASP A 290 23.00 7.01 15.74
C ASP A 290 22.66 5.55 15.44
N LEU A 291 22.03 5.26 14.30
CA LEU A 291 21.77 3.87 13.89
C LEU A 291 23.07 3.07 13.66
N THR A 292 24.20 3.77 13.47
CA THR A 292 25.51 3.17 13.17
C THR A 292 26.18 2.48 14.37
N GLY A 293 25.61 2.51 15.58
CA GLY A 293 26.17 1.89 16.78
C GLY A 293 25.21 1.01 17.61
N ALA A 294 23.91 1.02 17.30
CA ALA A 294 22.90 0.22 17.98
C ALA A 294 22.49 -1.00 17.14
N PRO A 295 22.13 -2.14 17.75
CA PRO A 295 21.59 -3.28 17.01
C PRO A 295 20.25 -2.88 16.36
N CYS A 296 20.30 -2.52 15.08
CA CYS A 296 19.11 -2.17 14.31
C CYS A 296 18.26 -3.41 14.03
N SER A 297 17.04 -3.43 14.56
CA SER A 297 16.00 -4.43 14.26
C SER A 297 15.21 -4.14 12.98
N LEU A 298 15.51 -3.03 12.30
CA LEU A 298 14.78 -2.58 11.12
C LEU A 298 14.86 -3.61 9.98
N VAL A 299 13.68 -4.07 9.56
CA VAL A 299 13.44 -4.99 8.44
C VAL A 299 12.87 -4.22 7.24
N GLU A 300 12.07 -3.20 7.48
CA GLU A 300 11.43 -2.40 6.44
C GLU A 300 11.55 -0.91 6.76
N VAL A 301 12.10 -0.15 5.81
CA VAL A 301 12.15 1.30 5.89
C VAL A 301 11.59 1.90 4.61
N LYS A 302 10.63 2.81 4.77
CA LYS A 302 9.96 3.50 3.67
C LYS A 302 9.96 5.00 3.91
N LEU A 303 10.75 5.73 3.13
CA LEU A 303 10.86 7.18 3.20
C LEU A 303 10.34 7.74 1.88
N SER A 304 9.07 8.13 1.85
CA SER A 304 8.43 8.61 0.63
C SER A 304 8.39 10.13 0.58
N SER A 305 8.87 10.71 -0.52
CA SER A 305 8.89 12.16 -0.77
C SER A 305 9.56 12.96 0.36
N CYS A 306 10.57 12.39 1.01
CA CYS A 306 11.38 13.06 2.02
C CYS A 306 12.57 13.75 1.33
N ASN A 307 12.39 15.01 0.95
CA ASN A 307 13.30 15.70 0.02
C ASN A 307 14.71 16.01 0.58
N LEU A 308 14.86 16.02 1.91
CA LEU A 308 16.15 16.27 2.57
C LEU A 308 16.95 14.98 2.85
N ILE A 309 16.40 13.81 2.51
CA ILE A 309 17.10 12.53 2.61
C ILE A 309 18.04 12.36 1.42
N THR A 310 19.30 12.01 1.71
CA THR A 310 20.35 11.79 0.73
C THR A 310 20.91 10.37 0.82
N SER A 311 21.87 10.05 -0.04
CA SER A 311 22.60 8.78 0.00
C SER A 311 23.26 8.48 1.36
N GLU A 312 23.50 9.50 2.19
CA GLU A 312 24.07 9.32 3.53
C GLU A 312 23.15 8.53 4.46
N THR A 313 21.83 8.72 4.38
CA THR A 313 20.86 7.89 5.12
C THR A 313 21.01 6.41 4.75
N VAL A 314 21.15 6.10 3.47
CA VAL A 314 21.33 4.72 3.00
C VAL A 314 22.64 4.13 3.51
N HIS A 315 23.70 4.92 3.55
CA HIS A 315 24.99 4.51 4.12
C HIS A 315 24.84 4.14 5.61
N LYS A 316 24.18 4.99 6.41
CA LYS A 316 23.91 4.73 7.83
C LYS A 316 23.05 3.49 8.04
N MET A 317 22.01 3.31 7.22
CA MET A 317 21.10 2.17 7.28
C MET A 317 21.72 0.86 6.79
N ALA A 318 22.81 0.90 6.01
CA ALA A 318 23.50 -0.31 5.56
C ALA A 318 24.08 -1.15 6.72
N SER A 319 24.19 -0.56 7.92
CA SER A 319 24.49 -1.27 9.17
C SER A 319 23.40 -2.29 9.55
N SER A 320 22.14 -2.06 9.15
CA SER A 320 21.03 -2.99 9.39
C SER A 320 21.09 -4.18 8.44
N ARG A 321 21.80 -5.23 8.84
CA ARG A 321 21.91 -6.50 8.09
C ARG A 321 20.59 -7.26 7.94
N ARG A 322 19.53 -6.81 8.63
CA ARG A 322 18.18 -7.39 8.60
C ARG A 322 17.24 -6.72 7.61
N LEU A 323 17.68 -5.64 6.95
CA LEU A 323 16.82 -4.87 6.05
C LEU A 323 16.45 -5.71 4.82
N GLU A 324 15.15 -5.90 4.63
CA GLU A 324 14.53 -6.66 3.53
C GLU A 324 13.84 -5.72 2.53
N VAL A 325 13.30 -4.59 3.01
CA VAL A 325 12.59 -3.60 2.20
C VAL A 325 13.17 -2.20 2.42
N LEU A 326 13.59 -1.57 1.32
CA LEU A 326 14.01 -0.18 1.29
C LEU A 326 13.24 0.57 0.20
N ASP A 327 12.34 1.45 0.62
CA ASP A 327 11.60 2.35 -0.28
C ASP A 327 12.03 3.79 -0.06
N LEU A 328 12.56 4.40 -1.12
CA LEU A 328 13.03 5.79 -1.16
C LEU A 328 12.32 6.58 -2.26
N PHE A 329 11.08 6.18 -2.59
CA PHE A 329 10.30 6.80 -3.65
C PHE A 329 10.19 8.31 -3.44
N GLY A 330 10.53 9.10 -4.47
CA GLY A 330 10.46 10.55 -4.44
C GLY A 330 11.59 11.24 -3.68
N CYS A 331 12.55 10.51 -3.08
CA CYS A 331 13.77 11.07 -2.51
C CYS A 331 14.77 11.39 -3.63
N LYS A 332 14.65 12.60 -4.20
CA LYS A 332 15.41 13.01 -5.39
C LYS A 332 16.92 13.13 -5.18
N SER A 333 17.38 13.29 -3.95
CA SER A 333 18.80 13.44 -3.60
C SER A 333 19.53 12.11 -3.37
N ILE A 334 18.85 10.98 -3.60
CA ILE A 334 19.48 9.65 -3.65
C ILE A 334 20.24 9.50 -4.97
N ALA A 335 21.52 9.17 -4.91
CA ALA A 335 22.41 9.05 -6.06
C ALA A 335 23.23 7.74 -6.03
N ASP A 336 24.09 7.53 -7.03
CA ASP A 336 24.90 6.31 -7.21
C ASP A 336 25.71 5.87 -5.98
N SER A 337 26.11 6.81 -5.11
CA SER A 337 26.84 6.52 -3.86
C SER A 337 26.03 5.67 -2.88
N SER A 338 24.70 5.70 -2.94
CA SER A 338 23.84 4.84 -2.11
C SER A 338 23.90 3.37 -2.53
N LEU A 339 24.12 3.10 -3.82
CA LEU A 339 24.04 1.76 -4.38
C LEU A 339 25.20 0.87 -3.93
N SER A 340 26.39 1.44 -3.69
CA SER A 340 27.50 0.69 -3.07
C SER A 340 27.13 0.19 -1.68
N SER A 341 26.47 1.03 -0.87
CA SER A 341 26.00 0.65 0.47
C SER A 341 24.89 -0.42 0.40
N ILE A 342 23.99 -0.29 -0.57
CA ILE A 342 22.93 -1.28 -0.81
C ILE A 342 23.47 -2.66 -1.17
N THR A 343 24.60 -2.77 -1.87
CA THR A 343 25.19 -4.07 -2.22
C THR A 343 25.61 -4.93 -1.02
N CYS A 344 25.74 -4.33 0.16
CA CYS A 344 26.08 -5.00 1.42
C CYS A 344 24.86 -5.55 2.19
N LEU A 345 23.63 -5.23 1.74
CA LEU A 345 22.38 -5.63 2.37
C LEU A 345 21.94 -7.01 1.86
N ASN A 346 22.53 -8.06 2.42
CA ASN A 346 22.36 -9.44 1.96
C ASN A 346 20.95 -10.04 2.14
N LYS A 347 20.03 -9.31 2.79
CA LYS A 347 18.62 -9.69 2.93
C LYS A 347 17.66 -8.82 2.12
N LEU A 348 18.17 -7.78 1.44
CA LEU A 348 17.31 -6.84 0.73
C LEU A 348 16.68 -7.50 -0.49
N THR A 349 15.36 -7.64 -0.46
CA THR A 349 14.54 -8.21 -1.54
C THR A 349 13.80 -7.14 -2.33
N THR A 350 13.44 -6.03 -1.69
CA THR A 350 12.65 -4.96 -2.32
C THR A 350 13.38 -3.63 -2.22
N LEU A 351 13.64 -3.04 -3.39
CA LEU A 351 14.30 -1.74 -3.52
C LEU A 351 13.48 -0.82 -4.43
N ASN A 352 13.00 0.29 -3.88
CA ASN A 352 12.31 1.32 -4.64
C ASN A 352 13.12 2.61 -4.65
N LEU A 353 13.59 3.00 -5.83
CA LEU A 353 14.37 4.19 -6.10
C LEU A 353 13.63 5.15 -7.05
N GLY A 354 12.30 5.02 -7.15
CA GLY A 354 11.53 5.82 -8.08
C GLY A 354 11.75 7.32 -7.86
N GLY A 355 12.17 8.04 -8.90
CA GLY A 355 12.47 9.47 -8.87
C GLY A 355 13.85 9.84 -8.29
N ALA A 356 14.71 8.87 -7.94
CA ALA A 356 16.09 9.11 -7.52
C ALA A 356 17.00 9.53 -8.70
N ASP A 357 18.11 10.20 -8.40
CA ASP A 357 19.14 10.65 -9.36
C ASP A 357 20.24 9.58 -9.58
N VAL A 358 19.83 8.33 -9.75
CA VAL A 358 20.74 7.22 -10.08
C VAL A 358 21.03 7.17 -11.58
N THR A 359 22.19 6.63 -11.95
CA THR A 359 22.68 6.55 -13.33
C THR A 359 23.08 5.13 -13.73
N ASP A 360 23.47 4.94 -14.99
CA ASP A 360 24.03 3.67 -15.49
C ASP A 360 25.24 3.19 -14.68
N ARG A 361 26.05 4.11 -14.14
CA ARG A 361 27.19 3.76 -13.27
C ARG A 361 26.70 3.14 -11.97
N GLY A 362 25.67 3.72 -11.37
CA GLY A 362 25.01 3.17 -10.20
C GLY A 362 24.50 1.75 -10.42
N LEU A 363 23.78 1.51 -11.52
CA LEU A 363 23.29 0.16 -11.84
C LEU A 363 24.42 -0.85 -12.08
N SER A 364 25.55 -0.42 -12.63
CA SER A 364 26.76 -1.24 -12.75
C SER A 364 27.32 -1.67 -11.39
N VAL A 365 27.23 -0.80 -10.38
CA VAL A 365 27.64 -1.14 -9.00
C VAL A 365 26.63 -2.09 -8.38
N LEU A 366 25.33 -1.80 -8.51
CA LEU A 366 24.27 -2.66 -7.98
C LEU A 366 24.34 -4.08 -8.56
N SER A 367 24.72 -4.22 -9.83
CA SER A 367 24.83 -5.50 -10.52
C SER A 367 25.98 -6.39 -10.06
N GLN A 368 26.91 -5.86 -9.27
CA GLN A 368 28.03 -6.60 -8.68
C GLN A 368 27.73 -7.07 -7.25
N GLY A 369 26.60 -6.65 -6.68
CA GLY A 369 26.22 -6.95 -5.29
C GLY A 369 25.64 -8.34 -5.05
N TYR A 370 25.53 -8.69 -3.76
CA TYR A 370 24.97 -9.96 -3.28
C TYR A 370 23.56 -9.81 -2.70
N SER A 371 22.98 -8.61 -2.77
CA SER A 371 21.62 -8.34 -2.30
C SER A 371 20.61 -9.08 -3.20
N PRO A 372 19.80 -10.00 -2.66
CA PRO A 372 18.90 -10.86 -3.43
C PRO A 372 17.62 -10.12 -3.86
N ILE A 373 17.78 -8.96 -4.51
CA ILE A 373 16.69 -8.08 -4.90
C ILE A 373 15.79 -8.80 -5.92
N SER A 374 14.52 -8.97 -5.57
CA SER A 374 13.47 -9.55 -6.40
C SER A 374 12.53 -8.50 -6.96
N HIS A 375 12.37 -7.36 -6.28
CA HIS A 375 11.57 -6.22 -6.71
C HIS A 375 12.43 -4.97 -6.81
N LEU A 376 12.59 -4.43 -8.02
CA LEU A 376 13.34 -3.19 -8.27
C LEU A 376 12.44 -2.17 -8.99
N CYS A 377 12.28 -0.99 -8.39
CA CYS A 377 11.63 0.14 -9.04
C CYS A 377 12.65 1.25 -9.32
N LEU A 378 12.78 1.61 -10.60
CA LEU A 378 13.61 2.71 -11.12
C LEU A 378 12.75 3.78 -11.82
N ARG A 379 11.43 3.76 -11.57
CA ARG A 379 10.47 4.64 -12.23
C ARG A 379 10.92 6.10 -12.16
N GLY A 380 10.99 6.78 -13.30
CA GLY A 380 11.36 8.19 -13.35
C GLY A 380 12.85 8.49 -13.07
N CYS A 381 13.73 7.50 -12.96
CA CYS A 381 15.18 7.71 -12.91
C CYS A 381 15.71 8.13 -14.29
N LYS A 382 15.68 9.45 -14.57
CA LYS A 382 15.85 10.02 -15.92
C LYS A 382 17.23 9.78 -16.56
N ARG A 383 18.25 9.47 -15.76
CA ARG A 383 19.64 9.31 -16.19
C ARG A 383 20.08 7.85 -16.37
N VAL A 384 19.17 6.92 -16.13
CA VAL A 384 19.38 5.52 -16.50
C VAL A 384 18.90 5.30 -17.93
N THR A 385 19.72 4.59 -18.71
CA THR A 385 19.49 4.30 -20.12
C THR A 385 19.52 2.79 -20.39
N ASP A 386 19.35 2.41 -21.65
CA ASP A 386 19.57 1.02 -22.11
C ASP A 386 20.90 0.43 -21.63
N LYS A 387 21.96 1.25 -21.52
CA LYS A 387 23.27 0.81 -21.04
C LYS A 387 23.21 0.36 -19.59
N GLY A 388 22.55 1.12 -18.72
CA GLY A 388 22.38 0.78 -17.31
C GLY A 388 21.61 -0.52 -17.12
N VAL A 389 20.51 -0.70 -17.86
CA VAL A 389 19.76 -1.97 -17.86
C VAL A 389 20.63 -3.13 -18.34
N SER A 390 21.42 -2.93 -19.39
CA SER A 390 22.35 -3.97 -19.86
C SER A 390 23.40 -4.34 -18.81
N LEU A 391 24.00 -3.36 -18.13
CA LEU A 391 24.96 -3.58 -17.05
C LEU A 391 24.32 -4.27 -15.84
N LEU A 392 23.04 -3.99 -15.56
CA LEU A 392 22.28 -4.63 -14.48
C LEU A 392 22.17 -6.15 -14.70
N PHE A 393 21.85 -6.58 -15.92
CA PHE A 393 21.62 -8.00 -16.23
C PHE A 393 22.89 -8.78 -16.58
N HIS A 394 23.95 -8.12 -17.07
CA HIS A 394 25.24 -8.78 -17.38
C HIS A 394 26.25 -8.71 -16.22
N GLY A 395 25.88 -8.12 -15.09
CA GLY A 395 26.72 -8.10 -13.88
C GLY A 395 26.99 -9.49 -13.31
N CYS A 396 28.07 -9.61 -12.55
CA CYS A 396 28.48 -10.86 -11.90
C CYS A 396 27.74 -11.17 -10.59
N GLY A 397 26.97 -10.21 -10.07
CA GLY A 397 26.20 -10.35 -8.84
C GLY A 397 24.95 -11.22 -8.97
N VAL A 398 24.12 -11.22 -7.93
CA VAL A 398 22.95 -12.11 -7.85
C VAL A 398 21.68 -11.53 -8.46
N ILE A 399 21.61 -10.20 -8.60
CA ILE A 399 20.37 -9.50 -8.98
C ILE A 399 19.78 -9.96 -10.31
N SER A 400 20.61 -10.25 -11.32
CA SER A 400 20.15 -10.75 -12.63
C SER A 400 19.41 -12.09 -12.56
N LYS A 401 19.66 -12.87 -11.50
CA LYS A 401 19.04 -14.17 -11.24
C LYS A 401 17.85 -14.09 -10.28
N THR A 402 17.86 -13.13 -9.36
CA THR A 402 16.82 -12.97 -8.34
C THR A 402 15.67 -12.08 -8.78
N LEU A 403 15.91 -11.15 -9.71
CA LEU A 403 14.92 -10.14 -10.09
C LEU A 403 13.68 -10.76 -10.77
N THR A 404 12.51 -10.51 -10.18
CA THR A 404 11.21 -10.99 -10.66
C THR A 404 10.29 -9.85 -11.08
N ALA A 405 10.39 -8.68 -10.46
CA ALA A 405 9.62 -7.50 -10.81
C ALA A 405 10.54 -6.31 -11.07
N LEU A 406 10.37 -5.68 -12.24
CA LEU A 406 11.16 -4.52 -12.65
C LEU A 406 10.25 -3.41 -13.17
N ASP A 407 10.31 -2.24 -12.55
CA ASP A 407 9.62 -1.04 -13.00
C ASP A 407 10.62 -0.03 -13.59
N LEU A 408 10.49 0.20 -14.90
CA LEU A 408 11.25 1.18 -15.69
C LEU A 408 10.36 2.32 -16.21
N GLY A 409 9.19 2.53 -15.61
CA GLY A 409 8.22 3.50 -16.09
C GLY A 409 8.75 4.94 -16.08
N HIS A 410 8.26 5.78 -16.99
CA HIS A 410 8.65 7.20 -17.10
C HIS A 410 10.17 7.43 -17.27
N MET A 411 10.88 6.47 -17.87
CA MET A 411 12.31 6.60 -18.13
C MET A 411 12.57 6.92 -19.62
N PRO A 412 12.97 8.16 -19.96
CA PRO A 412 13.14 8.59 -21.36
C PRO A 412 14.35 7.94 -22.05
N GLY A 413 15.31 7.40 -21.29
CA GLY A 413 16.50 6.73 -21.82
C GLY A 413 16.31 5.25 -22.18
N ILE A 414 15.09 4.73 -22.06
CA ILE A 414 14.76 3.32 -22.30
C ILE A 414 14.13 3.13 -23.68
N SER A 415 14.72 2.23 -24.46
CA SER A 415 14.28 1.84 -25.80
C SER A 415 14.19 0.32 -25.95
N ASP A 416 13.94 -0.15 -27.17
CA ASP A 416 13.97 -1.57 -27.51
C ASP A 416 15.26 -2.29 -27.08
N LYS A 417 16.40 -1.60 -27.01
CA LYS A 417 17.68 -2.21 -26.61
C LYS A 417 17.66 -2.72 -25.17
N ALA A 418 17.09 -1.96 -24.22
CA ALA A 418 16.88 -2.43 -22.85
C ALA A 418 15.98 -3.66 -22.83
N ILE A 419 14.85 -3.61 -23.54
CA ILE A 419 13.85 -4.68 -23.51
C ILE A 419 14.37 -5.96 -24.17
N LEU A 420 15.14 -5.83 -25.26
CA LEU A 420 15.85 -6.94 -25.89
C LEU A 420 16.84 -7.59 -24.93
N THR A 421 17.52 -6.79 -24.10
CA THR A 421 18.45 -7.30 -23.08
C THR A 421 17.70 -8.06 -21.98
N ILE A 422 16.59 -7.50 -21.48
CA ILE A 422 15.70 -8.16 -20.50
C ILE A 422 15.15 -9.47 -21.08
N ALA A 423 14.69 -9.47 -22.33
CA ALA A 423 14.17 -10.66 -23.00
C ALA A 423 15.26 -11.72 -23.22
N ALA A 424 16.52 -11.31 -23.41
CA ALA A 424 17.63 -12.23 -23.62
C ALA A 424 18.14 -12.86 -22.32
N VAL A 425 18.32 -12.08 -21.25
CA VAL A 425 19.06 -12.49 -20.04
C VAL A 425 18.18 -12.53 -18.77
N GLY A 426 17.12 -11.71 -18.71
CA GLY A 426 16.21 -11.58 -17.56
C GLY A 426 15.22 -12.75 -17.42
N THR A 427 15.74 -13.95 -17.27
CA THR A 427 14.98 -15.22 -17.25
C THR A 427 14.02 -15.35 -16.06
N GLY A 428 14.27 -14.63 -14.95
CA GLY A 428 13.45 -14.62 -13.75
C GLY A 428 12.28 -13.62 -13.76
N ILE A 429 12.27 -12.64 -14.68
CA ILE A 429 11.33 -11.51 -14.67
C ILE A 429 9.92 -12.00 -14.98
N THR A 430 8.99 -11.86 -14.04
CA THR A 430 7.56 -12.16 -14.20
C THR A 430 6.70 -10.91 -14.32
N GLU A 431 7.19 -9.76 -13.86
CA GLU A 431 6.47 -8.49 -13.87
C GLU A 431 7.37 -7.39 -14.45
N LEU A 432 6.91 -6.71 -15.51
CA LEU A 432 7.70 -5.69 -16.20
C LEU A 432 6.84 -4.46 -16.48
N CYS A 433 7.20 -3.32 -15.88
CA CYS A 433 6.54 -2.05 -16.12
C CYS A 433 7.42 -1.17 -16.99
N ILE A 434 6.93 -0.78 -18.17
CA ILE A 434 7.64 0.11 -19.11
C ILE A 434 6.72 1.23 -19.60
N ARG A 435 5.76 1.63 -18.75
CA ARG A 435 4.83 2.72 -19.06
C ARG A 435 5.57 4.01 -19.37
N TYR A 436 5.04 4.80 -20.29
CA TYR A 436 5.63 6.07 -20.70
C TYR A 436 7.09 5.96 -21.20
N CYS A 437 7.55 4.78 -21.63
CA CYS A 437 8.80 4.63 -22.37
C CYS A 437 8.53 4.81 -23.88
N PHE A 438 8.68 6.04 -24.38
CA PHE A 438 8.25 6.41 -25.74
C PHE A 438 9.08 5.81 -26.87
N TYR A 439 10.29 5.30 -26.60
CA TYR A 439 11.17 4.65 -27.58
C TYR A 439 11.03 3.12 -27.60
N VAL A 440 10.03 2.57 -26.90
CA VAL A 440 9.65 1.16 -26.97
C VAL A 440 8.69 0.97 -28.15
N THR A 441 9.03 0.03 -29.03
CA THR A 441 8.29 -0.28 -30.27
C THR A 441 7.82 -1.73 -30.31
N ASP A 442 7.19 -2.14 -31.42
CA ASP A 442 6.76 -3.51 -31.66
C ASP A 442 7.89 -4.54 -31.48
N SER A 443 9.13 -4.14 -31.77
CA SER A 443 10.32 -5.00 -31.62
C SER A 443 10.52 -5.47 -30.18
N SER A 444 10.18 -4.63 -29.20
CA SER A 444 10.21 -4.98 -27.77
C SER A 444 9.19 -6.05 -27.42
N VAL A 445 7.95 -5.88 -27.90
CA VAL A 445 6.85 -6.82 -27.62
C VAL A 445 7.14 -8.17 -28.28
N GLU A 446 7.61 -8.16 -29.53
CA GLU A 446 8.02 -9.36 -30.25
C GLU A 446 9.18 -10.07 -29.54
N ALA A 447 10.19 -9.34 -29.06
CA ALA A 447 11.30 -9.92 -28.32
C ALA A 447 10.86 -10.60 -27.02
N LEU A 448 9.97 -9.95 -26.25
CA LEU A 448 9.40 -10.52 -25.02
C LEU A 448 8.53 -11.75 -25.33
N ALA A 449 7.80 -11.76 -26.45
CA ALA A 449 6.96 -12.86 -26.89
C ALA A 449 7.79 -14.09 -27.32
N THR A 450 8.79 -13.88 -28.17
CA THR A 450 9.51 -14.96 -28.89
C THR A 450 10.70 -15.50 -28.12
N LYS A 451 11.54 -14.64 -27.55
CA LYS A 451 12.81 -15.07 -26.92
C LYS A 451 12.60 -15.80 -25.61
N ARG A 452 11.41 -15.71 -24.99
CA ARG A 452 11.08 -16.42 -23.74
C ARG A 452 10.65 -17.88 -23.94
N ARG A 453 10.38 -18.30 -25.17
CA ARG A 453 9.89 -19.67 -25.50
C ARG A 453 11.01 -20.71 -25.63
N LEU A 454 12.25 -20.30 -25.85
CA LEU A 454 13.31 -21.16 -26.40
C LEU A 454 14.30 -21.76 -25.37
N GLN A 455 14.10 -21.57 -24.06
CA GLN A 455 15.03 -22.13 -23.06
C GLN A 455 14.27 -22.72 -21.86
N ASP A 456 14.50 -24.01 -21.61
CA ASP A 456 14.06 -24.74 -20.41
C ASP A 456 14.55 -24.01 -19.16
N GLY A 457 13.63 -23.42 -18.39
CA GLY A 457 13.92 -22.77 -17.10
C GLY A 457 13.52 -21.30 -16.98
N ARG A 458 13.04 -20.63 -18.04
CA ARG A 458 12.56 -19.24 -17.96
C ARG A 458 11.21 -19.14 -17.26
N LYS A 459 11.06 -18.21 -16.31
CA LYS A 459 9.74 -17.90 -15.72
C LYS A 459 8.90 -17.11 -16.74
N PRO A 460 7.64 -17.50 -16.97
CA PRO A 460 6.82 -16.82 -17.95
C PRO A 460 6.39 -15.45 -17.43
N LEU A 461 6.31 -14.45 -18.31
CA LEU A 461 5.83 -13.12 -17.95
C LEU A 461 4.34 -13.17 -17.59
N ARG A 462 4.00 -12.62 -16.42
CA ARG A 462 2.65 -12.62 -15.85
C ARG A 462 2.00 -11.24 -15.91
N LYS A 463 2.77 -10.17 -15.73
CA LYS A 463 2.26 -8.79 -15.79
C LYS A 463 3.15 -7.94 -16.69
N LEU A 464 2.55 -7.20 -17.62
CA LEU A 464 3.26 -6.32 -18.55
C LEU A 464 2.53 -4.97 -18.66
N ASP A 465 3.20 -3.88 -18.31
CA ASP A 465 2.62 -2.54 -18.45
C ASP A 465 3.28 -1.77 -19.60
N LEU A 466 2.48 -1.51 -20.65
CA LEU A 466 2.85 -0.75 -21.84
C LEU A 466 2.07 0.57 -21.92
N PHE A 467 1.45 1.03 -20.82
CA PHE A 467 0.61 2.22 -20.84
C PHE A 467 1.38 3.42 -21.39
N HIS A 468 0.80 4.10 -22.37
CA HIS A 468 1.41 5.25 -23.04
C HIS A 468 2.77 4.97 -23.73
N CYS A 469 3.03 3.74 -24.18
CA CYS A 469 4.11 3.46 -25.13
C CYS A 469 3.67 3.84 -26.56
N THR A 470 3.92 5.09 -26.96
CA THR A 470 3.48 5.65 -28.24
C THR A 470 4.22 5.09 -29.46
N GLY A 471 5.36 4.42 -29.27
CA GLY A 471 6.09 3.75 -30.34
C GLY A 471 5.50 2.40 -30.79
N LEU A 472 4.48 1.90 -30.10
CA LEU A 472 3.77 0.69 -30.47
C LEU A 472 2.83 0.93 -31.66
N SER A 473 2.77 -0.03 -32.58
CA SER A 473 1.82 -0.06 -33.69
C SER A 473 0.87 -1.25 -33.58
N ILE A 474 -0.05 -1.37 -34.54
CA ILE A 474 -0.96 -2.52 -34.63
C ILE A 474 -0.21 -3.85 -34.79
N LYS A 475 1.05 -3.85 -35.25
CA LYS A 475 1.87 -5.06 -35.39
C LYS A 475 2.11 -5.76 -34.06
N SER A 476 2.21 -5.01 -32.96
CA SER A 476 2.32 -5.57 -31.60
C SER A 476 1.15 -6.50 -31.25
N LEU A 477 -0.04 -6.30 -31.85
CA LEU A 477 -1.21 -7.14 -31.60
C LEU A 477 -0.94 -8.62 -31.94
N GLU A 478 -0.20 -8.89 -33.02
CA GLU A 478 0.14 -10.26 -33.44
C GLU A 478 1.06 -10.95 -32.42
N SER A 479 1.95 -10.20 -31.78
CA SER A 479 2.79 -10.72 -30.69
C SER A 479 2.03 -10.95 -29.38
N LEU A 480 0.88 -10.28 -29.20
CA LEU A 480 0.01 -10.43 -28.02
C LEU A 480 -1.04 -11.55 -28.20
N LYS A 481 -1.30 -11.99 -29.43
CA LYS A 481 -2.19 -13.13 -29.74
C LYS A 481 -1.53 -14.48 -29.43
N ARG A 482 -2.31 -15.55 -29.48
CA ARG A 482 -1.77 -16.92 -29.34
C ARG A 482 -0.79 -17.20 -30.50
N PRO A 483 0.31 -17.96 -30.28
CA PRO A 483 0.62 -18.79 -29.10
C PRO A 483 1.50 -18.10 -28.04
N PHE A 484 1.76 -16.80 -28.14
CA PHE A 484 2.70 -16.09 -27.26
C PHE A 484 2.11 -15.78 -25.88
N PHE A 485 2.92 -15.33 -24.91
CA PHE A 485 2.45 -14.83 -23.60
C PHE A 485 1.42 -15.71 -22.87
N GLN A 486 1.49 -17.03 -22.93
CA GLN A 486 0.40 -17.92 -22.47
C GLN A 486 0.05 -17.75 -20.98
N ALA A 487 1.02 -17.41 -20.14
CA ALA A 487 0.82 -17.21 -18.70
C ALA A 487 0.58 -15.74 -18.30
N LEU A 488 0.44 -14.83 -19.28
CA LEU A 488 0.17 -13.42 -19.01
C LEU A 488 -1.24 -13.29 -18.41
N LYS A 489 -1.29 -12.68 -17.22
CA LYS A 489 -2.50 -12.43 -16.44
C LYS A 489 -2.96 -10.98 -16.50
N TRP A 490 -2.02 -10.05 -16.70
CA TRP A 490 -2.32 -8.63 -16.72
C TRP A 490 -1.54 -7.89 -17.81
N ILE A 491 -2.22 -7.01 -18.53
CA ILE A 491 -1.59 -6.10 -19.48
C ILE A 491 -2.17 -4.69 -19.42
N GLY A 492 -1.30 -3.68 -19.34
CA GLY A 492 -1.66 -2.28 -19.46
C GLY A 492 -1.42 -1.78 -20.89
N LEU A 493 -2.47 -1.38 -21.61
CA LEU A 493 -2.37 -0.90 -23.00
C LEU A 493 -3.00 0.49 -23.21
N GLY A 494 -3.49 1.12 -22.15
CA GLY A 494 -4.10 2.44 -22.24
C GLY A 494 -3.18 3.49 -22.88
N ARG A 495 -3.78 4.45 -23.60
CA ARG A 495 -3.07 5.50 -24.35
C ARG A 495 -2.01 4.96 -25.35
N THR A 496 -2.19 3.74 -25.85
CA THR A 496 -1.48 3.20 -27.01
C THR A 496 -2.45 3.08 -28.19
N CYS A 497 -1.94 2.85 -29.41
CA CYS A 497 -2.79 2.57 -30.58
C CYS A 497 -3.58 1.24 -30.47
N LEU A 498 -3.23 0.38 -29.50
CA LEU A 498 -3.89 -0.91 -29.25
C LEU A 498 -5.10 -0.79 -28.32
N SER A 499 -5.32 0.37 -27.69
CA SER A 499 -6.41 0.58 -26.74
C SER A 499 -7.80 0.20 -27.29
N GLY A 500 -8.09 0.53 -28.55
CA GLY A 500 -9.34 0.17 -29.23
C GLY A 500 -9.42 -1.30 -29.70
N LYS A 501 -8.34 -2.07 -29.53
CA LYS A 501 -8.19 -3.46 -29.99
C LYS A 501 -8.17 -4.48 -28.84
N GLY A 502 -8.35 -4.01 -27.60
CA GLY A 502 -8.37 -4.83 -26.41
C GLY A 502 -9.30 -6.04 -26.47
N ASN A 503 -10.51 -5.84 -27.00
CA ASN A 503 -11.52 -6.91 -27.11
C ASN A 503 -11.04 -8.10 -27.96
N GLU A 504 -10.22 -7.86 -28.99
CA GLU A 504 -9.67 -8.95 -29.82
C GLU A 504 -8.72 -9.84 -29.01
N ILE A 505 -7.92 -9.26 -28.12
CA ILE A 505 -7.00 -10.01 -27.24
C ILE A 505 -7.78 -10.77 -26.16
N CYS A 506 -8.77 -10.11 -25.54
CA CYS A 506 -9.56 -10.70 -24.47
C CYS A 506 -10.47 -11.84 -24.95
N ASN A 507 -11.00 -11.77 -26.18
CA ASN A 507 -11.80 -12.84 -26.77
C ASN A 507 -11.01 -14.17 -26.88
N GLU A 508 -9.71 -14.11 -27.17
CA GLU A 508 -8.85 -15.30 -27.20
C GLU A 508 -8.35 -15.73 -25.81
N ARG A 509 -8.45 -14.85 -24.80
CA ARG A 509 -7.87 -14.99 -23.47
C ARG A 509 -8.81 -14.44 -22.39
N PRO A 510 -9.89 -15.16 -22.03
CA PRO A 510 -10.87 -14.66 -21.07
C PRO A 510 -10.33 -14.46 -19.64
N TRP A 511 -9.17 -15.05 -19.32
CA TRP A 511 -8.47 -14.87 -18.04
C TRP A 511 -7.46 -13.71 -18.02
N LEU A 512 -7.21 -13.06 -19.17
CA LEU A 512 -6.28 -11.94 -19.25
C LEU A 512 -6.99 -10.65 -18.86
N THR A 513 -6.46 -9.99 -17.86
CA THR A 513 -6.90 -8.67 -17.45
C THR A 513 -6.26 -7.60 -18.34
N LEU A 514 -7.09 -6.73 -18.93
CA LEU A 514 -6.67 -5.58 -19.72
C LEU A 514 -6.95 -4.27 -18.97
N CYS A 515 -5.91 -3.45 -18.77
CA CYS A 515 -6.01 -2.12 -18.16
C CYS A 515 -5.87 -1.02 -19.24
N LEU A 516 -6.90 -0.18 -19.39
CA LEU A 516 -6.88 0.95 -20.33
C LEU A 516 -6.79 2.32 -19.64
N ASP A 517 -7.00 2.37 -18.32
CA ASP A 517 -7.20 3.63 -17.58
C ASP A 517 -5.93 4.14 -16.89
N GLY A 518 -4.78 3.49 -17.11
CA GLY A 518 -3.49 3.94 -16.58
C GLY A 518 -3.26 3.63 -15.11
N CYS A 519 -4.08 2.76 -14.53
CA CYS A 519 -3.90 2.28 -13.17
C CYS A 519 -2.56 1.56 -12.99
N GLU A 520 -2.15 1.40 -11.74
CA GLU A 520 -0.94 0.63 -11.41
C GLU A 520 -1.07 -0.83 -11.85
N MET A 521 0.09 -1.45 -12.08
CA MET A 521 0.17 -2.81 -12.57
C MET A 521 -0.53 -3.80 -11.62
N GLY A 522 -1.43 -4.62 -12.18
CA GLY A 522 -2.30 -5.51 -11.41
C GLY A 522 -3.69 -4.93 -11.12
N CYS A 523 -4.09 -3.81 -11.72
CA CYS A 523 -5.50 -3.39 -11.75
C CYS A 523 -6.39 -4.55 -12.29
N HIS A 524 -7.66 -4.73 -11.88
CA HIS A 524 -8.59 -5.71 -12.49
C HIS A 524 -8.21 -7.21 -12.46
N ASP A 525 -7.24 -7.67 -11.65
CA ASP A 525 -6.96 -9.11 -11.45
C ASP A 525 -7.97 -9.80 -10.50
N GLY A 526 -9.17 -9.22 -10.40
CA GLY A 526 -10.33 -9.68 -9.62
C GLY A 526 -10.90 -8.67 -8.62
N TRP A 527 -10.18 -7.57 -8.31
CA TRP A 527 -10.47 -6.80 -7.08
C TRP A 527 -10.34 -5.27 -7.16
N HIS A 528 -10.37 -4.65 -8.34
CA HIS A 528 -10.38 -3.18 -8.46
C HIS A 528 -11.45 -2.70 -9.44
N PHE A 529 -12.47 -2.00 -8.93
CA PHE A 529 -13.52 -1.35 -9.73
C PHE A 529 -12.99 -0.04 -10.32
N HIS A 530 -13.24 0.15 -11.61
CA HIS A 530 -12.97 1.42 -12.28
C HIS A 530 -14.24 2.27 -12.29
N ARG A 531 -14.08 3.57 -12.06
CA ARG A 531 -15.13 4.52 -12.44
C ARG A 531 -15.30 4.45 -13.96
N PRO A 532 -16.53 4.34 -14.48
CA PRO A 532 -16.76 4.68 -15.87
C PRO A 532 -16.41 6.16 -15.99
N GLU A 533 -15.31 6.50 -16.65
CA GLU A 533 -15.21 7.85 -17.21
C GLU A 533 -16.39 7.98 -18.16
N THR A 534 -17.28 8.91 -17.83
CA THR A 534 -18.34 9.36 -18.72
C THR A 534 -17.70 9.68 -20.06
N ARG A 535 -18.11 8.94 -21.08
CA ARG A 535 -17.92 9.35 -22.47
C ARG A 535 -18.70 10.64 -22.67
N ASP A 536 -18.11 11.77 -22.31
CA ASP A 536 -18.57 13.05 -22.82
C ASP A 536 -17.93 13.26 -24.20
N HIS A 537 -18.83 13.47 -25.15
CA HIS A 537 -18.63 13.61 -26.58
C HIS A 537 -17.72 14.78 -26.98
#